data_AF-A0A959QX26-F1
#
_entry.id   AF-A0A959QX26-F1
#
_cell.length_a   1.000
_cell.length_b   1.000
_cell.length_c   1.000
_cell.angle_alpha   90.00
_cell.angle_beta   90.00
_cell.angle_gamma   90.00
#
_symmetry.space_group_name_H-M   'P 1'
#
loop_
_entity.id
_entity.type
_entity.pdbx_description
1 polymer ?
#
loop_
_entity_poly.entity_id
_entity_poly.type
_entity_poly.pdbx_seq_one_letter_code
_entity_poly.pdbx_strand_id
1 'polypeptide(L)'
;MKKQMVGSSLLIAFGMFIGVLLISNFSPSSIGDIFASTKKFGADSPPVVQSEAMRTLNKAFTSASEAVLPSVVSIEVTSTRKSPKMQEFFEFFRPRGGQDEEESLVKGNGSGVFISVDGYIVTNNHVVEDAKDIKVTTYDKRNYKATLVGADPLTDLAVIKIEGEGDFPAVHFADINSVKVGEWVMAVGNPLGLTSTVTTGIVSAIGRGHLGMSRNSYSVEYYIQTDAAINPGNSGGGLFDMNGSLTGINTAIATSTGNYIGYGFAIPVDLVKSVIDDLIDDGEINRGYIGVSINSVRDEVEAKALGLDGVYGVVVGSILNGSAAEDAGIEAGDVILELDGEKLYSSGELQSRIAQKRAGDKVDVLILRNGKKIKKVVKLRARDEDNKGFAENKNDDAETGVGKNSPINFEKLGFKVEKLTDKIKKEYNTQNGVLITEVKRFSAASDRGMFPNGVIVEADRKKVNSTRELKDIIDEKKPGEAMLLQVKYPEVTRILAIQIPESEG
;
A
#
# COMPACT_ATOMS: atom_id res chain seq x y z
N MET A 1 100.79 14.92 -42.27
CA MET A 1 99.35 14.65 -42.51
C MET A 1 98.96 13.18 -42.43
N LYS A 2 99.64 12.21 -43.10
CA LYS A 2 99.22 10.78 -43.09
C LYS A 2 99.13 10.09 -41.71
N LYS A 3 100.02 10.36 -40.75
CA LYS A 3 99.98 9.71 -39.41
C LYS A 3 98.83 10.18 -38.50
N GLN A 4 98.44 11.45 -38.59
CA GLN A 4 97.31 11.99 -37.80
C GLN A 4 95.95 11.47 -38.31
N MET A 5 95.78 11.32 -39.62
CA MET A 5 94.54 10.78 -40.20
C MET A 5 94.30 9.31 -39.83
N VAL A 6 95.36 8.50 -39.72
CA VAL A 6 95.26 7.09 -39.28
C VAL A 6 94.85 7.00 -37.81
N GLY A 7 95.41 7.87 -36.94
CA GLY A 7 95.03 7.92 -35.53
C GLY A 7 93.57 8.33 -35.30
N SER A 8 93.09 9.35 -36.03
CA SER A 8 91.67 9.75 -35.97
C SER A 8 90.73 8.69 -36.49
N SER A 9 91.10 7.97 -37.56
CA SER A 9 90.28 6.89 -38.12
C SER A 9 90.18 5.69 -37.17
N LEU A 10 91.27 5.34 -36.47
CA LEU A 10 91.29 4.29 -35.45
C LEU A 10 90.45 4.66 -34.22
N LEU A 11 90.49 5.92 -33.78
CA LEU A 11 89.65 6.41 -32.68
C LEU A 11 88.15 6.39 -33.02
N ILE A 12 87.81 6.78 -34.25
CA ILE A 12 86.42 6.72 -34.72
C ILE A 12 85.96 5.26 -34.86
N ALA A 13 86.81 4.37 -35.40
CA ALA A 13 86.50 2.95 -35.49
C ALA A 13 86.35 2.29 -34.12
N PHE A 14 87.20 2.65 -33.15
CA PHE A 14 87.11 2.17 -31.78
C PHE A 14 85.87 2.71 -31.05
N GLY A 15 85.54 4.00 -31.26
CA GLY A 15 84.32 4.61 -30.75
C GLY A 15 83.05 3.97 -31.33
N MET A 16 83.04 3.69 -32.64
CA MET A 16 81.95 2.96 -33.28
C MET A 16 81.86 1.52 -32.79
N PHE A 17 82.99 0.84 -32.60
CA PHE A 17 83.02 -0.53 -32.08
C PHE A 17 82.47 -0.60 -30.65
N ILE A 18 82.89 0.31 -29.77
CA ILE A 18 82.33 0.43 -28.41
C ILE A 18 80.84 0.79 -28.47
N GLY A 19 80.44 1.70 -29.36
CA GLY A 19 79.04 2.07 -29.55
C GLY A 19 78.17 0.88 -29.98
N VAL A 20 78.65 0.08 -30.93
CA VAL A 20 77.97 -1.14 -31.38
C VAL A 20 77.93 -2.19 -30.27
N LEU A 21 79.02 -2.39 -29.51
CA LEU A 21 79.06 -3.33 -28.37
C LEU A 21 78.09 -2.93 -27.24
N LEU A 22 78.00 -1.63 -26.97
CA LEU A 22 77.05 -1.09 -25.99
C LEU A 22 75.61 -1.25 -26.48
N ILE A 23 75.33 -1.01 -27.76
CA ILE A 23 73.97 -1.16 -28.31
C ILE A 23 73.59 -2.64 -28.49
N SER A 24 74.53 -3.52 -28.84
CA SER A 24 74.25 -4.95 -29.06
C SER A 24 73.98 -5.72 -27.78
N ASN A 25 74.53 -5.27 -26.64
CA ASN A 25 74.21 -5.83 -25.32
C ASN A 25 72.98 -5.17 -24.66
N PHE A 26 72.41 -4.14 -25.28
CA PHE A 26 71.17 -3.49 -24.82
C PHE A 26 69.99 -4.01 -25.65
N SER A 27 69.31 -5.03 -25.15
CA SER A 27 68.01 -5.43 -25.69
C SER A 27 67.01 -4.27 -25.55
N PRO A 28 66.20 -3.94 -26.58
CA PRO A 28 65.12 -2.96 -26.48
C PRO A 28 64.13 -3.22 -25.35
N SER A 29 63.99 -4.49 -24.91
CA SER A 29 63.15 -4.85 -23.76
C SER A 29 63.66 -4.26 -22.44
N SER A 30 64.97 -4.13 -22.28
CA SER A 30 65.59 -3.71 -21.01
C SER A 30 65.40 -2.22 -20.70
N ILE A 31 65.16 -1.38 -21.71
CA ILE A 31 64.85 0.06 -21.51
C ILE A 31 63.35 0.26 -21.25
N GLY A 32 62.49 -0.57 -21.85
CA GLY A 32 61.06 -0.59 -21.58
C GLY A 32 60.76 -0.88 -20.11
N ASP A 33 61.44 -1.86 -19.51
CA ASP A 33 61.22 -2.25 -18.12
C ASP A 33 61.70 -1.21 -17.07
N ILE A 34 62.66 -0.34 -17.44
CA ILE A 34 63.19 0.72 -16.56
C ILE A 34 62.24 1.92 -16.48
N PHE A 35 61.53 2.23 -17.57
CA PHE A 35 60.65 3.41 -17.66
C PHE A 35 59.15 3.08 -17.66
N ALA A 36 58.77 1.82 -17.90
CA ALA A 36 57.40 1.34 -17.82
C ALA A 36 57.25 0.32 -16.69
N SER A 37 57.50 0.75 -15.44
CA SER A 37 56.73 0.13 -14.35
C SER A 37 55.29 0.62 -14.49
N THR A 38 54.53 0.05 -15.44
CA THR A 38 53.08 0.15 -15.42
C THR A 38 52.65 -0.56 -14.15
N LYS A 39 52.53 0.22 -13.07
CA LYS A 39 52.06 -0.26 -11.78
C LYS A 39 50.74 -0.96 -12.05
N LYS A 40 50.75 -2.29 -11.96
CA LYS A 40 49.57 -3.10 -12.22
C LYS A 40 48.57 -2.82 -11.11
N PHE A 41 47.47 -2.18 -11.45
CA PHE A 41 46.37 -1.93 -10.52
C PHE A 41 45.35 -3.06 -10.66
N GLY A 42 44.99 -3.69 -9.53
CA GLY A 42 44.02 -4.80 -9.48
C GLY A 42 44.62 -6.19 -9.70
N ALA A 43 43.84 -7.21 -9.34
CA ALA A 43 44.17 -8.62 -9.58
C ALA A 43 43.74 -9.04 -11.00
N ASP A 44 44.40 -10.07 -11.56
CA ASP A 44 44.08 -10.60 -12.91
C ASP A 44 42.75 -11.33 -13.00
N SER A 45 42.21 -11.73 -11.84
CA SER A 45 40.98 -12.50 -11.77
C SER A 45 40.26 -12.20 -10.44
N PRO A 46 38.93 -12.36 -10.41
CA PRO A 46 38.19 -12.27 -9.15
C PRO A 46 38.74 -13.27 -8.12
N PRO A 47 38.74 -12.91 -6.82
CA PRO A 47 39.26 -13.78 -5.75
C PRO A 47 38.42 -15.05 -5.54
N VAL A 48 37.22 -15.12 -6.13
CA VAL A 48 36.28 -16.24 -6.00
C VAL A 48 35.70 -16.58 -7.37
N VAL A 49 35.77 -17.85 -7.75
CA VAL A 49 35.02 -18.41 -8.88
C VAL A 49 33.70 -18.95 -8.34
N GLN A 50 32.59 -18.38 -8.79
CA GLN A 50 31.26 -18.81 -8.35
C GLN A 50 30.88 -20.18 -8.92
N SER A 51 30.06 -20.94 -8.19
CA SER A 51 29.44 -22.16 -8.71
C SER A 51 28.44 -21.86 -9.83
N GLU A 52 28.13 -22.87 -10.65
CA GLU A 52 27.15 -22.72 -11.73
C GLU A 52 25.77 -22.28 -11.23
N ALA A 53 25.35 -22.80 -10.07
CA ALA A 53 24.10 -22.44 -9.44
C ALA A 53 24.05 -20.94 -9.08
N MET A 54 25.12 -20.39 -8.50
CA MET A 54 25.17 -18.97 -8.15
C MET A 54 25.20 -18.08 -9.39
N ARG A 55 25.93 -18.48 -10.45
CA ARG A 55 25.91 -17.78 -11.73
C ARG A 55 24.53 -17.76 -12.36
N THR A 56 23.83 -18.90 -12.30
CA THR A 56 22.46 -19.04 -12.85
C THR A 56 21.47 -18.18 -12.08
N LEU A 57 21.54 -18.20 -10.75
CA LEU A 57 20.71 -17.35 -9.89
C LEU A 57 20.95 -15.87 -10.20
N ASN A 58 22.22 -15.43 -10.19
CA ASN A 58 22.56 -14.05 -10.53
C ASN A 58 22.04 -13.66 -11.92
N LYS A 59 22.18 -14.57 -12.89
CA LYS A 59 21.68 -14.34 -14.25
C LYS A 59 20.16 -14.17 -14.32
N ALA A 60 19.39 -14.88 -13.48
CA ALA A 60 17.94 -14.71 -13.43
C ALA A 60 17.57 -13.27 -13.03
N PHE A 61 18.18 -12.74 -11.97
CA PHE A 61 17.96 -11.35 -11.53
C PHE A 61 18.44 -10.33 -12.57
N THR A 62 19.64 -10.49 -13.13
CA THR A 62 20.13 -9.53 -14.12
C THR A 62 19.30 -9.53 -15.40
N SER A 63 18.86 -10.71 -15.86
CA SER A 63 18.03 -10.81 -17.07
C SER A 63 16.65 -10.19 -16.87
N ALA A 64 16.01 -10.43 -15.72
CA ALA A 64 14.73 -9.81 -15.38
C ALA A 64 14.86 -8.28 -15.31
N SER A 65 15.90 -7.78 -14.63
CA SER A 65 16.22 -6.35 -14.53
C SER A 65 16.41 -5.72 -15.92
N GLU A 66 17.29 -6.28 -16.74
CA GLU A 66 17.57 -5.78 -18.10
C GLU A 66 16.32 -5.73 -18.97
N ALA A 67 15.40 -6.69 -18.80
CA ALA A 67 14.15 -6.75 -19.57
C ALA A 67 13.14 -5.65 -19.16
N VAL A 68 13.01 -5.34 -17.86
CA VAL A 68 11.97 -4.42 -17.37
C VAL A 68 12.43 -2.96 -17.25
N LEU A 69 13.73 -2.73 -17.14
CA LEU A 69 14.32 -1.40 -16.99
C LEU A 69 13.85 -0.39 -18.06
N PRO A 70 13.76 -0.76 -19.36
CA PRO A 70 13.25 0.15 -20.40
C PRO A 70 11.81 0.60 -20.21
N SER A 71 10.98 -0.23 -19.56
CA SER A 71 9.55 0.03 -19.32
C SER A 71 9.27 1.01 -18.18
N VAL A 72 10.28 1.34 -17.37
CA VAL A 72 10.13 2.22 -16.21
C VAL A 72 10.72 3.60 -16.50
N VAL A 73 9.94 4.63 -16.25
CA VAL A 73 10.28 6.03 -16.53
C VAL A 73 10.41 6.85 -15.26
N SER A 74 11.10 7.99 -15.36
CA SER A 74 11.07 9.05 -14.35
C SER A 74 9.98 10.07 -14.72
N ILE A 75 9.23 10.53 -13.72
CA ILE A 75 8.21 11.56 -13.87
C ILE A 75 8.64 12.77 -13.02
N GLU A 76 8.76 13.93 -13.65
CA GLU A 76 8.98 15.22 -13.01
C GLU A 76 7.71 16.05 -13.19
N VAL A 77 7.15 16.56 -12.09
CA VAL A 77 5.95 17.42 -12.11
C VAL A 77 6.28 18.80 -11.59
N THR A 78 5.67 19.82 -12.19
CA THR A 78 5.73 21.19 -11.69
C THR A 78 4.35 21.62 -11.21
N SER A 79 4.24 22.02 -9.94
CA SER A 79 2.96 22.38 -9.31
C SER A 79 3.02 23.76 -8.64
N THR A 80 1.87 24.42 -8.50
CA THR A 80 1.75 25.68 -7.75
C THR A 80 1.54 25.40 -6.26
N ARG A 81 2.18 26.18 -5.39
CA ARG A 81 2.26 26.04 -3.92
C ARG A 81 0.94 26.22 -3.15
N LYS A 82 -0.20 25.70 -3.63
CA LYS A 82 -1.52 25.83 -3.01
C LYS A 82 -2.03 24.59 -2.25
N SER A 83 -1.26 23.50 -2.15
CA SER A 83 -1.71 22.28 -1.46
C SER A 83 -0.92 22.01 -0.17
N PRO A 84 -1.56 22.16 1.01
CA PRO A 84 -1.01 21.71 2.30
C PRO A 84 -0.80 20.18 2.39
N LYS A 85 -1.37 19.38 1.47
CA LYS A 85 -1.31 17.91 1.50
C LYS A 85 -0.03 17.33 0.91
N MET A 86 0.47 17.93 -0.16
CA MET A 86 1.77 17.57 -0.77
C MET A 86 2.94 17.86 0.20
N GLN A 87 2.69 18.73 1.17
CA GLN A 87 3.66 19.22 2.15
C GLN A 87 4.15 18.10 3.09
N GLU A 88 3.31 17.17 3.56
CA GLU A 88 3.74 16.16 4.54
C GLU A 88 4.63 15.04 3.97
N PHE A 89 4.42 14.64 2.71
CA PHE A 89 5.25 13.62 2.08
C PHE A 89 6.63 14.18 1.65
N PHE A 90 6.67 15.44 1.19
CA PHE A 90 7.89 16.09 0.71
C PHE A 90 8.62 16.97 1.75
N GLU A 91 8.00 17.37 2.87
CA GLU A 91 8.65 18.20 3.91
C GLU A 91 9.85 17.50 4.56
N PHE A 92 9.84 16.18 4.62
CA PHE A 92 10.92 15.39 5.20
C PHE A 92 12.26 15.52 4.42
N PHE A 93 12.21 15.90 3.14
CA PHE A 93 13.37 15.95 2.25
C PHE A 93 13.95 17.35 2.04
N ARG A 94 13.40 18.37 2.72
CA ARG A 94 13.89 19.74 2.61
C ARG A 94 15.05 19.95 3.60
N PRO A 95 16.25 20.39 3.15
CA PRO A 95 17.29 20.86 4.05
C PRO A 95 16.71 21.94 4.95
N ARG A 96 16.92 21.81 6.26
CA ARG A 96 16.34 22.70 7.28
C ARG A 96 17.03 24.06 7.21
N GLY A 97 16.55 24.94 6.34
CA GLY A 97 17.04 26.31 6.23
C GLY A 97 16.27 27.16 5.21
N GLY A 98 15.78 28.32 5.66
CA GLY A 98 15.43 29.45 4.80
C GLY A 98 13.95 29.84 4.80
N GLN A 99 13.69 31.02 5.36
CA GLN A 99 12.44 31.77 5.38
C GLN A 99 12.14 32.41 4.00
N ASP A 100 10.87 32.77 3.81
CA ASP A 100 10.29 33.78 2.91
C ASP A 100 9.42 33.35 1.73
N GLU A 101 8.36 34.15 1.63
CA GLU A 101 7.12 34.03 0.87
C GLU A 101 7.29 34.59 -0.54
N GLU A 102 7.18 33.72 -1.55
CA GLU A 102 6.79 34.05 -2.91
C GLU A 102 6.15 32.78 -3.53
N GLU A 103 5.30 32.96 -4.55
CA GLU A 103 4.69 31.88 -5.36
C GLU A 103 5.76 31.08 -6.10
N SER A 104 6.50 30.25 -5.37
CA SER A 104 7.51 29.36 -5.94
C SER A 104 6.84 28.10 -6.48
N LEU A 105 7.15 27.78 -7.75
CA LEU A 105 6.86 26.48 -8.33
C LEU A 105 7.59 25.40 -7.53
N VAL A 106 6.88 24.35 -7.13
CA VAL A 106 7.47 23.18 -6.47
C VAL A 106 7.63 22.08 -7.51
N LYS A 107 8.80 21.45 -7.53
CA LYS A 107 9.08 20.29 -8.38
C LYS A 107 8.88 19.01 -7.58
N GLY A 108 7.96 18.16 -8.02
CA GLY A 108 7.80 16.78 -7.55
C GLY A 108 8.52 15.81 -8.47
N ASN A 109 8.91 14.65 -7.95
CA ASN A 109 9.50 13.57 -8.75
C ASN A 109 8.91 12.22 -8.33
N GLY A 110 8.75 11.33 -9.30
CA GLY A 110 8.32 9.95 -9.11
C GLY A 110 8.74 9.07 -10.28
N SER A 111 8.12 7.89 -10.36
CA SER A 111 8.30 6.93 -11.42
C SER A 111 6.98 6.61 -12.12
N GLY A 112 7.06 5.99 -13.29
CA GLY A 112 5.91 5.45 -14.00
C GLY A 112 6.29 4.19 -14.76
N VAL A 113 5.29 3.44 -15.23
CA VAL A 113 5.48 2.22 -16.00
C VAL A 113 4.71 2.32 -17.32
N PHE A 114 5.39 2.07 -18.45
CA PHE A 114 4.73 1.96 -19.76
C PHE A 114 3.80 0.75 -19.78
N ILE A 115 2.53 0.99 -20.05
CA ILE A 115 1.47 -0.04 -20.13
C ILE A 115 1.03 -0.31 -21.57
N SER A 116 1.44 0.53 -22.52
CA SER A 116 1.10 0.37 -23.93
C SER A 116 2.24 0.84 -24.84
N VAL A 117 2.27 0.29 -26.05
CA VAL A 117 3.30 0.60 -27.07
C VAL A 117 3.15 2.01 -27.63
N ASP A 118 1.95 2.58 -27.60
CA ASP A 118 1.69 3.95 -28.02
C ASP A 118 1.97 4.97 -26.92
N GLY A 119 2.34 4.57 -25.69
CA GLY A 119 2.93 5.47 -24.69
C GLY A 119 1.99 5.91 -23.57
N TYR A 120 0.99 5.10 -23.21
CA TYR A 120 0.31 5.24 -21.93
C TYR A 120 1.22 4.74 -20.80
N ILE A 121 1.21 5.48 -19.70
CA ILE A 121 2.03 5.23 -18.52
C ILE A 121 1.12 5.26 -17.30
N VAL A 122 1.21 4.23 -16.47
CA VAL A 122 0.59 4.24 -15.14
C VAL A 122 1.58 4.75 -14.09
N THR A 123 1.10 5.51 -13.13
CA THR A 123 1.85 6.01 -11.97
C THR A 123 0.90 6.14 -10.77
N ASN A 124 1.39 6.68 -9.65
CA ASN A 124 0.51 7.01 -8.53
C ASN A 124 -0.17 8.36 -8.72
N ASN A 125 -1.39 8.48 -8.20
CA ASN A 125 -2.12 9.76 -8.18
C ASN A 125 -1.31 10.84 -7.46
N HIS A 126 -0.75 10.53 -6.28
CA HIS A 126 0.02 11.52 -5.51
C HIS A 126 1.29 12.02 -6.22
N VAL A 127 1.78 11.32 -7.25
CA VAL A 127 2.94 11.76 -8.07
C VAL A 127 2.53 12.87 -9.03
N VAL A 128 1.29 12.86 -9.52
CA VAL A 128 0.79 13.77 -10.56
C VAL A 128 -0.32 14.70 -10.08
N GLU A 129 -0.72 14.60 -8.82
CA GLU A 129 -1.73 15.46 -8.20
C GLU A 129 -1.33 16.94 -8.31
N ASP A 130 -2.27 17.79 -8.74
CA ASP A 130 -2.09 19.23 -8.96
C ASP A 130 -0.95 19.61 -9.93
N ALA A 131 -0.45 18.68 -10.75
CA ALA A 131 0.60 18.95 -11.71
C ALA A 131 0.10 19.88 -12.84
N LYS A 132 0.82 20.99 -13.06
CA LYS A 132 0.60 21.87 -14.21
C LYS A 132 1.29 21.37 -15.46
N ASP A 133 2.53 20.90 -15.29
CA ASP A 133 3.36 20.33 -16.34
C ASP A 133 3.89 18.98 -15.86
N ILE A 134 3.77 17.96 -16.72
CA ILE A 134 4.30 16.62 -16.48
C ILE A 134 5.37 16.36 -17.54
N LYS A 135 6.58 16.07 -17.07
CA LYS A 135 7.72 15.72 -17.91
C LYS A 135 8.14 14.29 -17.60
N VAL A 136 8.28 13.48 -18.65
CA VAL A 136 8.69 12.08 -18.56
C VAL A 136 10.09 11.93 -19.13
N THR A 137 10.96 11.22 -18.41
CA THR A 137 12.30 10.83 -18.89
C THR A 137 12.37 9.31 -18.98
N THR A 138 12.58 8.80 -20.20
CA THR A 138 12.69 7.36 -20.47
C THR A 138 14.06 6.81 -20.06
N TYR A 139 14.17 5.48 -20.01
CA TYR A 139 15.41 4.78 -19.66
C TYR A 139 16.61 5.19 -20.56
N ASP A 140 16.37 5.41 -21.85
CA ASP A 140 17.36 5.90 -22.82
C ASP A 140 17.56 7.43 -22.80
N LYS A 141 17.08 8.11 -21.75
CA LYS A 141 17.26 9.53 -21.45
C LYS A 141 16.56 10.48 -22.43
N ARG A 142 15.61 10.00 -23.23
CA ARG A 142 14.72 10.87 -24.01
C ARG A 142 13.70 11.54 -23.08
N ASN A 143 13.35 12.78 -23.40
CA ASN A 143 12.44 13.59 -22.60
C ASN A 143 11.17 13.84 -23.40
N TYR A 144 10.02 13.64 -22.75
CA TYR A 144 8.70 13.81 -23.32
C TYR A 144 7.84 14.70 -22.43
N LYS A 145 6.97 15.49 -23.04
CA LYS A 145 5.83 16.05 -22.30
C LYS A 145 4.77 14.97 -22.16
N ALA A 146 4.00 15.03 -21.08
CA ALA A 146 2.88 14.15 -20.87
C ALA A 146 1.63 14.94 -20.46
N THR A 147 0.48 14.40 -20.83
CA THR A 147 -0.83 14.87 -20.39
C THR A 147 -1.43 13.88 -19.41
N LEU A 148 -2.09 14.37 -18.38
CA LEU A 148 -2.93 13.54 -17.52
C LEU A 148 -4.12 13.04 -18.33
N VAL A 149 -4.30 11.72 -18.43
CA VAL A 149 -5.48 11.10 -19.04
C VAL A 149 -6.60 11.06 -18.00
N GLY A 150 -6.28 10.62 -16.79
CA GLY A 150 -7.17 10.62 -15.64
C GLY A 150 -6.48 10.12 -14.39
N ALA A 151 -7.14 10.25 -13.24
CA ALA A 151 -6.59 9.85 -11.95
C ALA A 151 -7.67 9.32 -11.00
N ASP A 152 -7.25 8.41 -10.12
CA ASP A 152 -8.03 7.85 -9.03
C ASP A 152 -7.41 8.12 -7.66
N PRO A 153 -7.89 9.13 -6.93
CA PRO A 153 -7.43 9.39 -5.58
C PRO A 153 -7.73 8.27 -4.56
N LEU A 154 -8.71 7.39 -4.82
CA LEU A 154 -9.10 6.33 -3.85
C LEU A 154 -8.22 5.09 -3.93
N THR A 155 -7.61 4.82 -5.07
CA THR A 155 -6.61 3.75 -5.24
C THR A 155 -5.18 4.27 -5.33
N ASP A 156 -5.01 5.58 -5.39
CA ASP A 156 -3.72 6.24 -5.61
C ASP A 156 -3.08 5.85 -6.95
N LEU A 157 -3.88 5.75 -8.01
CA LEU A 157 -3.43 5.46 -9.37
C LEU A 157 -3.74 6.62 -10.32
N ALA A 158 -2.90 6.82 -11.33
CA ALA A 158 -3.16 7.75 -12.41
C ALA A 158 -2.58 7.23 -13.73
N VAL A 159 -3.20 7.65 -14.83
CA VAL A 159 -2.73 7.35 -16.18
C VAL A 159 -2.33 8.65 -16.86
N ILE A 160 -1.12 8.68 -17.40
CA ILE A 160 -0.61 9.78 -18.21
C ILE A 160 -0.27 9.26 -19.61
N LYS A 161 -0.30 10.16 -20.59
CA LYS A 161 0.06 9.87 -21.98
C LYS A 161 1.21 10.76 -22.41
N ILE A 162 2.30 10.19 -22.90
CA ILE A 162 3.40 10.99 -23.46
C ILE A 162 3.11 11.44 -24.90
N GLU A 163 3.60 12.64 -25.23
CA GLU A 163 3.58 13.25 -26.56
C GLU A 163 4.74 12.73 -27.41
N GLY A 164 4.47 11.86 -28.37
CA GLY A 164 5.48 11.37 -29.30
C GLY A 164 5.03 10.13 -30.07
N GLU A 165 5.72 9.83 -31.17
CA GLU A 165 5.53 8.62 -31.96
C GLU A 165 6.65 7.62 -31.69
N GLY A 166 6.32 6.33 -31.60
CA GLY A 166 7.27 5.24 -31.45
C GLY A 166 6.66 4.05 -30.72
N ASP A 167 7.36 2.90 -30.79
CA ASP A 167 7.02 1.70 -30.03
C ASP A 167 7.69 1.77 -28.65
N PHE A 168 6.92 2.15 -27.63
CA PHE A 168 7.38 2.18 -26.25
C PHE A 168 7.37 0.77 -25.62
N PRO A 169 8.31 0.45 -24.71
CA PRO A 169 8.44 -0.89 -24.13
C PRO A 169 7.35 -1.13 -23.09
N ALA A 170 6.17 -1.56 -23.52
CA ALA A 170 5.05 -1.91 -22.65
C ALA A 170 5.36 -3.14 -21.78
N VAL A 171 4.88 -3.12 -20.54
CA VAL A 171 5.04 -4.27 -19.62
C VAL A 171 4.09 -5.42 -19.97
N HIS A 172 4.50 -6.62 -19.59
CA HIS A 172 3.58 -7.75 -19.44
C HIS A 172 2.94 -7.70 -18.06
N PHE A 173 1.62 -7.79 -17.97
CA PHE A 173 0.94 -7.86 -16.68
C PHE A 173 0.88 -9.29 -16.15
N ALA A 174 1.23 -9.49 -14.88
CA ALA A 174 1.07 -10.79 -14.23
C ALA A 174 -0.42 -11.19 -14.07
N ASP A 175 -0.65 -12.47 -13.84
CA ASP A 175 -1.87 -12.97 -13.20
C ASP A 175 -1.70 -12.85 -11.68
N ILE A 176 -2.57 -12.07 -11.03
CA ILE A 176 -2.44 -11.87 -9.58
C ILE A 176 -2.62 -13.18 -8.80
N ASN A 177 -3.37 -14.16 -9.34
CA ASN A 177 -3.57 -15.46 -8.70
C ASN A 177 -2.32 -16.34 -8.74
N SER A 178 -1.34 -16.02 -9.58
CA SER A 178 -0.06 -16.72 -9.59
C SER A 178 0.94 -16.15 -8.57
N VAL A 179 0.74 -14.92 -8.09
CA VAL A 179 1.62 -14.26 -7.13
C VAL A 179 1.49 -14.90 -5.75
N LYS A 180 2.60 -15.34 -5.16
CA LYS A 180 2.60 -16.06 -3.88
C LYS A 180 3.52 -15.43 -2.84
N VAL A 181 3.11 -15.53 -1.57
CA VAL A 181 4.00 -15.19 -0.45
C VAL A 181 5.28 -16.05 -0.52
N GLY A 182 6.44 -15.40 -0.42
CA GLY A 182 7.77 -16.02 -0.58
C GLY A 182 8.34 -15.95 -1.99
N GLU A 183 7.57 -15.48 -2.98
CA GLU A 183 8.03 -15.31 -4.35
C GLU A 183 9.00 -14.13 -4.47
N TRP A 184 10.10 -14.32 -5.21
CA TRP A 184 11.06 -13.27 -5.50
C TRP A 184 10.44 -12.19 -6.38
N VAL A 185 10.61 -10.94 -5.95
CA VAL A 185 10.16 -9.76 -6.67
C VAL A 185 11.23 -8.69 -6.74
N MET A 186 11.06 -7.81 -7.71
CA MET A 186 11.94 -6.69 -7.99
C MET A 186 11.14 -5.40 -8.03
N ALA A 187 11.42 -4.48 -7.12
CA ALA A 187 10.89 -3.13 -7.19
C ALA A 187 11.81 -2.28 -8.06
N VAL A 188 11.24 -1.68 -9.11
CA VAL A 188 11.97 -0.88 -10.09
C VAL A 188 11.36 0.52 -10.13
N GLY A 189 12.22 1.52 -10.00
CA GLY A 189 11.88 2.92 -10.18
C GLY A 189 12.98 3.66 -10.94
N ASN A 190 12.74 4.91 -11.30
CA ASN A 190 13.71 5.81 -11.90
C ASN A 190 13.73 7.15 -11.15
N PRO A 191 14.23 7.17 -9.90
CA PRO A 191 14.35 8.40 -9.14
C PRO A 191 15.28 9.39 -9.84
N LEU A 192 14.84 10.63 -9.99
CA LEU A 192 15.62 11.79 -10.48
C LEU A 192 16.11 11.70 -11.94
N GLY A 193 15.68 10.69 -12.71
CA GLY A 193 16.08 10.53 -14.11
C GLY A 193 17.58 10.28 -14.35
N LEU A 194 18.33 9.95 -13.29
CA LEU A 194 19.79 9.78 -13.35
C LEU A 194 20.18 8.36 -13.78
N THR A 195 19.50 7.36 -13.22
CA THR A 195 19.59 5.92 -13.54
C THR A 195 18.46 5.19 -12.81
N SER A 196 17.75 4.27 -13.49
CA SER A 196 16.77 3.41 -12.83
C SER A 196 17.39 2.63 -11.67
N THR A 197 16.67 2.57 -10.55
CA THR A 197 17.05 1.86 -9.33
C THR A 197 16.25 0.57 -9.23
N VAL A 198 16.97 -0.51 -8.95
CA VAL A 198 16.41 -1.85 -8.80
C VAL A 198 16.70 -2.33 -7.40
N THR A 199 15.66 -2.76 -6.69
CA THR A 199 15.77 -3.43 -5.40
C THR A 199 15.04 -4.76 -5.46
N THR A 200 15.53 -5.76 -4.74
CA THR A 200 14.97 -7.11 -4.77
C THR A 200 14.53 -7.52 -3.38
N GLY A 201 13.48 -8.32 -3.32
CA GLY A 201 12.95 -8.90 -2.09
C GLY A 201 12.01 -10.04 -2.44
N ILE A 202 11.10 -10.35 -1.53
CA ILE A 202 10.03 -11.30 -1.71
C ILE A 202 8.67 -10.65 -1.50
N VAL A 203 7.61 -11.30 -1.97
CA VAL A 203 6.26 -11.03 -1.50
C VAL A 203 6.16 -11.50 -0.05
N SER A 204 6.01 -10.56 0.88
CA SER A 204 5.91 -10.85 2.32
C SER A 204 4.47 -11.12 2.76
N ALA A 205 3.49 -10.51 2.11
CA ALA A 205 2.06 -10.74 2.33
C ALA A 205 1.25 -10.22 1.14
N ILE A 206 0.03 -10.73 0.97
CA ILE A 206 -0.94 -10.25 -0.02
C ILE A 206 -2.19 -9.81 0.73
N GLY A 207 -2.79 -8.71 0.27
CA GLY A 207 -4.07 -8.21 0.79
C GLY A 207 -3.98 -7.50 2.12
N ARG A 208 -2.87 -6.80 2.36
CA ARG A 208 -2.75 -5.91 3.52
C ARG A 208 -3.65 -4.69 3.32
N GLY A 209 -4.55 -4.44 4.28
CA GLY A 209 -5.43 -3.27 4.29
C GLY A 209 -5.57 -2.69 5.69
N HIS A 210 -6.29 -1.57 5.82
CA HIS A 210 -6.51 -0.83 7.07
C HIS A 210 -5.20 -0.44 7.76
N LEU A 211 -4.19 -0.10 6.94
CA LEU A 211 -2.90 0.41 7.39
C LEU A 211 -2.99 1.87 7.82
N GLY A 212 -4.12 2.55 7.54
CA GLY A 212 -4.32 3.96 7.87
C GLY A 212 -3.35 4.87 7.14
N MET A 213 -2.83 4.39 6.00
CA MET A 213 -1.89 5.14 5.16
C MET A 213 -2.62 6.22 4.39
N SER A 214 -3.88 5.98 4.03
CA SER A 214 -4.74 7.03 3.50
C SER A 214 -5.55 7.72 4.59
N ARG A 215 -5.62 9.05 4.51
CA ARG A 215 -6.50 9.89 5.35
C ARG A 215 -7.96 9.80 4.94
N ASN A 216 -8.24 9.21 3.78
CA ASN A 216 -9.59 9.01 3.30
C ASN A 216 -10.08 7.62 3.71
N SER A 217 -11.10 7.57 4.58
CA SER A 217 -11.71 6.35 5.11
C SER A 217 -12.29 5.42 4.04
N TYR A 218 -12.39 5.90 2.79
CA TYR A 218 -12.93 5.18 1.65
C TYR A 218 -11.86 4.69 0.67
N SER A 219 -10.58 4.82 1.03
CA SER A 219 -9.50 4.36 0.17
C SER A 219 -9.51 2.84 0.06
N VAL A 220 -9.17 2.34 -1.12
CA VAL A 220 -9.08 0.91 -1.38
C VAL A 220 -7.72 0.43 -0.87
N GLU A 221 -7.66 0.02 0.39
CA GLU A 221 -6.43 -0.49 0.98
C GLU A 221 -6.37 -2.03 0.84
N TYR A 222 -5.71 -2.49 -0.23
CA TYR A 222 -5.42 -3.90 -0.48
C TYR A 222 -4.09 -4.01 -1.23
N TYR A 223 -3.00 -4.20 -0.49
CA TYR A 223 -1.64 -4.11 -1.02
C TYR A 223 -0.92 -5.47 -1.05
N ILE A 224 -0.02 -5.63 -2.03
CA ILE A 224 1.09 -6.57 -1.95
C ILE A 224 2.14 -5.96 -1.03
N GLN A 225 2.51 -6.67 0.03
CA GLN A 225 3.62 -6.30 0.90
C GLN A 225 4.90 -6.96 0.39
N THR A 226 6.01 -6.23 0.37
CA THR A 226 7.34 -6.73 0.03
C THR A 226 8.41 -6.18 0.97
N ASP A 227 9.50 -6.93 1.12
CA ASP A 227 10.74 -6.48 1.76
C ASP A 227 11.79 -5.99 0.73
N ALA A 228 11.41 -5.85 -0.54
CA ALA A 228 12.18 -5.04 -1.49
C ALA A 228 12.16 -3.58 -1.03
N ALA A 229 13.32 -2.92 -1.04
CA ALA A 229 13.41 -1.55 -0.58
C ALA A 229 12.65 -0.60 -1.53
N ILE A 230 11.56 -0.03 -1.04
CA ILE A 230 10.80 1.03 -1.70
C ILE A 230 11.17 2.35 -1.01
N ASN A 231 11.79 3.24 -1.76
CA ASN A 231 12.21 4.56 -1.29
C ASN A 231 11.54 5.65 -2.15
N PRO A 232 11.47 6.90 -1.66
CA PRO A 232 11.00 8.04 -2.45
C PRO A 232 11.66 8.09 -3.83
N GLY A 233 10.83 8.25 -4.86
CA GLY A 233 11.24 8.19 -6.26
C GLY A 233 11.08 6.82 -6.93
N ASN A 234 10.86 5.73 -6.18
CA ASN A 234 10.33 4.47 -6.74
C ASN A 234 8.80 4.44 -6.80
N SER A 235 8.10 5.33 -6.09
CA SER A 235 6.64 5.48 -6.14
C SER A 235 6.18 5.73 -7.57
N GLY A 236 5.16 4.99 -8.00
CA GLY A 236 4.64 4.92 -9.36
C GLY A 236 5.41 3.98 -10.29
N GLY A 237 6.57 3.47 -9.86
CA GLY A 237 7.32 2.42 -10.54
C GLY A 237 6.70 1.04 -10.33
N GLY A 238 7.27 0.02 -10.97
CA GLY A 238 6.69 -1.34 -10.97
C GLY A 238 7.30 -2.28 -9.94
N LEU A 239 6.48 -3.19 -9.42
CA LEU A 239 6.91 -4.41 -8.75
C LEU A 239 6.80 -5.56 -9.76
N PHE A 240 7.90 -6.27 -10.01
CA PHE A 240 7.99 -7.30 -11.05
C PHE A 240 8.34 -8.66 -10.45
N ASP A 241 7.80 -9.74 -11.01
CA ASP A 241 8.29 -11.10 -10.75
C ASP A 241 9.63 -11.35 -11.48
N MET A 242 10.24 -12.52 -11.27
CA MET A 242 11.50 -12.88 -11.94
C MET A 242 11.34 -13.20 -13.44
N ASN A 243 10.12 -13.23 -13.97
CA ASN A 243 9.86 -13.31 -15.41
C ASN A 243 9.75 -11.92 -16.05
N GLY A 244 9.79 -10.85 -15.25
CA GLY A 244 9.59 -9.47 -15.70
C GLY A 244 8.12 -9.10 -15.88
N SER A 245 7.18 -9.87 -15.32
CA SER A 245 5.76 -9.53 -15.31
C SER A 245 5.44 -8.57 -14.17
N LEU A 246 4.70 -7.50 -14.47
CA LEU A 246 4.25 -6.52 -13.49
C LEU A 246 3.23 -7.16 -12.53
N THR A 247 3.56 -7.22 -11.25
CA THR A 247 2.69 -7.73 -10.18
C THR A 247 1.96 -6.60 -9.43
N GLY A 248 2.50 -5.38 -9.47
CA GLY A 248 1.84 -4.20 -8.91
C GLY A 248 2.60 -2.89 -9.13
N ILE A 249 2.04 -1.78 -8.67
CA ILE A 249 2.64 -0.43 -8.71
C ILE A 249 3.09 -0.03 -7.31
N ASN A 250 4.39 0.25 -7.15
CA ASN A 250 4.97 0.68 -5.89
C ASN A 250 4.34 2.00 -5.46
N THR A 251 3.79 2.09 -4.24
CA THR A 251 3.16 3.33 -3.74
C THR A 251 3.85 3.88 -2.50
N ALA A 252 3.88 3.09 -1.42
CA ALA A 252 4.19 3.59 -0.09
C ALA A 252 5.05 2.62 0.74
N ILE A 253 5.53 3.16 1.86
CA ILE A 253 6.13 2.40 2.97
C ILE A 253 5.34 2.69 4.25
N ALA A 254 5.10 1.69 5.07
CA ALA A 254 4.55 1.90 6.41
C ALA A 254 5.70 2.19 7.38
N THR A 255 5.89 3.46 7.73
CA THR A 255 6.93 3.88 8.69
C THR A 255 6.47 5.09 9.49
N SER A 256 6.74 5.06 10.80
CA SER A 256 6.54 6.21 11.69
C SER A 256 7.69 7.21 11.63
N THR A 257 8.82 6.84 11.00
CA THR A 257 10.05 7.63 10.95
C THR A 257 10.39 8.19 9.57
N GLY A 258 9.63 7.81 8.54
CA GLY A 258 9.94 8.13 7.14
C GLY A 258 11.00 7.22 6.50
N ASN A 259 11.68 6.37 7.29
CA ASN A 259 12.70 5.44 6.79
C ASN A 259 12.12 4.07 6.45
N TYR A 260 12.71 3.41 5.45
CA TYR A 260 12.44 2.02 5.14
C TYR A 260 12.80 1.11 6.32
N ILE A 261 11.86 0.26 6.73
CA ILE A 261 12.01 -0.68 7.87
C ILE A 261 11.62 -2.12 7.53
N GLY A 262 11.60 -2.49 6.25
CA GLY A 262 11.19 -3.84 5.81
C GLY A 262 9.74 -3.97 5.33
N TYR A 263 9.00 -2.86 5.20
CA TYR A 263 7.58 -2.85 4.83
C TYR A 263 7.35 -1.94 3.62
N GLY A 264 7.53 -2.48 2.41
CA GLY A 264 7.13 -1.87 1.15
C GLY A 264 5.75 -2.34 0.70
N PHE A 265 5.00 -1.47 0.03
CA PHE A 265 3.66 -1.77 -0.48
C PHE A 265 3.52 -1.42 -1.97
N ALA A 266 2.88 -2.33 -2.70
CA ALA A 266 2.49 -2.14 -4.08
C ALA A 266 0.98 -2.38 -4.28
N ILE A 267 0.36 -1.57 -5.14
CA ILE A 267 -1.02 -1.70 -5.58
C ILE A 267 -1.10 -2.89 -6.55
N PRO A 268 -1.91 -3.92 -6.28
CA PRO A 268 -1.99 -5.13 -7.10
C PRO A 268 -2.39 -4.88 -8.56
N VAL A 269 -1.84 -5.70 -9.47
CA VAL A 269 -2.00 -5.53 -10.92
C VAL A 269 -3.44 -5.68 -11.43
N ASP A 270 -4.30 -6.44 -10.76
CA ASP A 270 -5.72 -6.58 -11.09
C ASP A 270 -6.48 -5.27 -10.87
N LEU A 271 -6.24 -4.59 -9.75
CA LEU A 271 -6.79 -3.27 -9.48
C LEU A 271 -6.23 -2.24 -10.46
N VAL A 272 -4.94 -2.33 -10.79
CA VAL A 272 -4.29 -1.47 -11.80
C VAL A 272 -4.96 -1.60 -13.16
N LYS A 273 -5.19 -2.82 -13.66
CA LYS A 273 -5.88 -3.07 -14.94
C LYS A 273 -7.28 -2.45 -14.96
N SER A 274 -8.07 -2.72 -13.92
CA SER A 274 -9.44 -2.19 -13.83
C SER A 274 -9.47 -0.66 -13.85
N VAL A 275 -8.53 0.01 -13.16
CA VAL A 275 -8.48 1.48 -13.14
C VAL A 275 -7.99 2.03 -14.47
N ILE A 276 -7.01 1.39 -15.11
CA ILE A 276 -6.51 1.79 -16.43
C ILE A 276 -7.65 1.76 -17.47
N ASP A 277 -8.42 0.67 -17.52
CA ASP A 277 -9.51 0.52 -18.48
C ASP A 277 -10.54 1.64 -18.34
N ASP A 278 -10.97 1.94 -17.11
CA ASP A 278 -11.92 3.04 -16.84
C ASP A 278 -11.35 4.42 -17.22
N LEU A 279 -10.09 4.70 -16.84
CA LEU A 279 -9.47 6.01 -17.08
C LEU A 279 -9.16 6.26 -18.56
N ILE A 280 -8.83 5.22 -19.34
CA ILE A 280 -8.54 5.36 -20.78
C ILE A 280 -9.82 5.45 -21.60
N ASP A 281 -10.84 4.64 -21.30
CA ASP A 281 -12.06 4.58 -22.10
C ASP A 281 -12.99 5.78 -21.85
N ASP A 282 -13.27 6.07 -20.57
CA ASP A 282 -14.33 6.99 -20.17
C ASP A 282 -13.77 8.30 -19.57
N GLY A 283 -12.47 8.34 -19.21
CA GLY A 283 -11.83 9.47 -18.54
C GLY A 283 -12.30 9.68 -17.09
N GLU A 284 -13.28 8.89 -16.64
CA GLU A 284 -13.91 8.93 -15.33
C GLU A 284 -14.04 7.52 -14.76
N ILE A 285 -13.97 7.41 -13.44
CA ILE A 285 -14.00 6.11 -12.75
C ILE A 285 -15.44 5.78 -12.43
N ASN A 286 -15.97 4.74 -13.07
CA ASN A 286 -17.32 4.24 -12.82
C ASN A 286 -17.32 3.07 -11.82
N ARG A 287 -16.63 3.25 -10.70
CA ARG A 287 -16.40 2.19 -9.70
C ARG A 287 -17.68 1.78 -8.99
N GLY A 288 -17.84 0.46 -8.83
CA GLY A 288 -18.85 -0.13 -7.98
C GLY A 288 -18.65 0.23 -6.51
N TYR A 289 -19.71 0.74 -5.89
CA TYR A 289 -19.74 1.09 -4.48
C TYR A 289 -20.92 0.41 -3.80
N ILE A 290 -20.61 -0.33 -2.72
CA ILE A 290 -21.62 -1.06 -1.95
C ILE A 290 -22.25 -0.20 -0.84
N GLY A 291 -21.49 0.76 -0.28
CA GLY A 291 -21.95 1.67 0.78
C GLY A 291 -22.07 1.07 2.18
N VAL A 292 -21.02 0.40 2.65
CA VAL A 292 -20.93 -0.11 4.03
C VAL A 292 -19.64 0.34 4.72
N SER A 293 -19.70 0.50 6.04
CA SER A 293 -18.53 0.50 6.92
C SER A 293 -18.27 -0.93 7.35
N ILE A 294 -17.02 -1.38 7.27
CA ILE A 294 -16.64 -2.78 7.42
C ILE A 294 -15.40 -2.99 8.26
N ASN A 295 -15.31 -4.16 8.88
CA ASN A 295 -14.11 -4.66 9.55
C ASN A 295 -13.93 -6.15 9.27
N SER A 296 -12.70 -6.63 9.12
CA SER A 296 -12.42 -8.07 9.05
C SER A 296 -12.74 -8.74 10.39
N VAL A 297 -13.21 -9.99 10.37
CA VAL A 297 -13.24 -10.82 11.57
C VAL A 297 -11.80 -11.04 12.06
N ARG A 298 -11.50 -10.63 13.28
CA ARG A 298 -10.13 -10.47 13.77
C ARG A 298 -9.53 -11.74 14.34
N ASP A 299 -10.31 -12.48 15.12
CA ASP A 299 -9.83 -13.60 15.91
C ASP A 299 -10.92 -14.64 16.18
N GLU A 300 -10.53 -15.79 16.75
CA GLU A 300 -11.47 -16.87 17.04
C GLU A 300 -12.58 -16.48 18.02
N VAL A 301 -12.31 -15.56 18.94
CA VAL A 301 -13.32 -15.12 19.91
C VAL A 301 -14.40 -14.34 19.19
N GLU A 302 -14.00 -13.45 18.28
CA GLU A 302 -14.95 -12.72 17.44
C GLU A 302 -15.72 -13.64 16.51
N ALA A 303 -15.04 -14.58 15.85
CA ALA A 303 -15.68 -15.60 15.03
C ALA A 303 -16.74 -16.37 15.82
N LYS A 304 -16.40 -16.87 17.01
CA LYS A 304 -17.33 -17.61 17.89
C LYS A 304 -18.51 -16.74 18.32
N ALA A 305 -18.27 -15.47 18.68
CA ALA A 305 -19.32 -14.53 19.07
C ALA A 305 -20.32 -14.26 17.92
N LEU A 306 -19.82 -14.19 16.69
CA LEU A 306 -20.63 -14.01 15.49
C LEU A 306 -21.38 -15.29 15.08
N GLY A 307 -20.96 -16.45 15.58
CA GLY A 307 -21.51 -17.77 15.22
C GLY A 307 -20.84 -18.38 13.99
N LEU A 308 -19.58 -18.03 13.73
CA LEU A 308 -18.75 -18.56 12.65
C LEU A 308 -17.97 -19.80 13.09
N ASP A 309 -17.66 -20.66 12.13
CA ASP A 309 -16.84 -21.87 12.28
C ASP A 309 -15.34 -21.61 12.07
N GLY A 310 -14.94 -20.37 11.79
CA GLY A 310 -13.54 -19.97 11.62
C GLY A 310 -13.37 -18.46 11.51
N VAL A 311 -12.12 -18.01 11.48
CA VAL A 311 -11.76 -16.58 11.36
C VAL A 311 -11.77 -16.17 9.89
N TYR A 312 -12.95 -15.83 9.38
CA TYR A 312 -13.17 -15.33 8.03
C TYR A 312 -14.43 -14.47 7.97
N GLY A 313 -14.60 -13.73 6.88
CA GLY A 313 -15.72 -12.83 6.64
C GLY A 313 -15.44 -11.39 7.07
N VAL A 314 -16.37 -10.53 6.67
CA VAL A 314 -16.30 -9.08 6.85
C VAL A 314 -17.56 -8.58 7.55
N VAL A 315 -17.39 -8.03 8.75
CA VAL A 315 -18.47 -7.52 9.59
C VAL A 315 -18.91 -6.15 9.10
N VAL A 316 -20.21 -5.98 8.87
CA VAL A 316 -20.84 -4.70 8.52
C VAL A 316 -21.12 -3.90 9.79
N GLY A 317 -20.41 -2.78 9.99
CA GLY A 317 -20.59 -1.91 11.16
C GLY A 317 -21.72 -0.91 11.00
N SER A 318 -21.82 -0.30 9.82
CA SER A 318 -22.89 0.64 9.45
C SER A 318 -23.10 0.61 7.93
N ILE A 319 -24.25 1.11 7.49
CA ILE A 319 -24.62 1.17 6.07
C ILE A 319 -24.81 2.63 5.70
N LEU A 320 -24.56 3.03 4.46
CA LEU A 320 -24.83 4.38 3.97
C LEU A 320 -26.29 4.48 3.48
N ASN A 321 -27.00 5.57 3.81
CA ASN A 321 -28.36 5.81 3.31
C ASN A 321 -28.35 5.93 1.78
N GLY A 322 -29.34 5.33 1.13
CA GLY A 322 -29.45 5.26 -0.32
C GLY A 322 -28.35 4.42 -0.98
N SER A 323 -27.66 3.56 -0.22
CA SER A 323 -26.59 2.71 -0.77
C SER A 323 -27.11 1.45 -1.45
N ALA A 324 -26.23 0.79 -2.21
CA ALA A 324 -26.50 -0.52 -2.79
C ALA A 324 -26.76 -1.59 -1.71
N ALA A 325 -26.05 -1.51 -0.57
CA ALA A 325 -26.25 -2.40 0.57
C ALA A 325 -27.64 -2.23 1.20
N GLU A 326 -28.09 -1.00 1.42
CA GLU A 326 -29.43 -0.72 1.95
C GLU A 326 -30.52 -1.25 1.01
N ASP A 327 -30.41 -0.96 -0.29
CA ASP A 327 -31.31 -1.47 -1.34
C ASP A 327 -31.40 -3.00 -1.36
N ALA A 328 -30.28 -3.69 -1.15
CA ALA A 328 -30.23 -5.16 -1.08
C ALA A 328 -30.73 -5.71 0.27
N GLY A 329 -31.04 -4.83 1.23
CA GLY A 329 -31.44 -5.17 2.58
C GLY A 329 -30.34 -5.87 3.36
N ILE A 330 -29.08 -5.46 3.18
CA ILE A 330 -27.98 -5.72 4.12
C ILE A 330 -28.24 -4.84 5.35
N GLU A 331 -27.82 -5.29 6.53
CA GLU A 331 -28.02 -4.59 7.81
C GLU A 331 -26.71 -4.50 8.61
N ALA A 332 -26.60 -3.51 9.50
CA ALA A 332 -25.50 -3.47 10.46
C ALA A 332 -25.54 -4.73 11.35
N GLY A 333 -24.39 -5.37 11.55
CA GLY A 333 -24.28 -6.65 12.24
C GLY A 333 -24.30 -7.88 11.33
N ASP A 334 -24.56 -7.71 10.03
CA ASP A 334 -24.31 -8.78 9.06
C ASP A 334 -22.82 -9.08 8.94
N VAL A 335 -22.49 -10.34 8.68
CA VAL A 335 -21.14 -10.74 8.26
C VAL A 335 -21.17 -11.21 6.82
N ILE A 336 -20.48 -10.51 5.92
CA ILE A 336 -20.32 -10.90 4.52
C ILE A 336 -19.27 -12.02 4.46
N LEU A 337 -19.68 -13.21 4.06
CA LEU A 337 -18.86 -14.42 4.04
C LEU A 337 -18.23 -14.68 2.66
N GLU A 338 -19.01 -14.46 1.60
CA GLU A 338 -18.60 -14.71 0.21
C GLU A 338 -19.06 -13.57 -0.70
N LEU A 339 -18.26 -13.30 -1.72
CA LEU A 339 -18.58 -12.44 -2.86
C LEU A 339 -18.38 -13.24 -4.16
N ASP A 340 -19.41 -13.29 -5.00
CA ASP A 340 -19.44 -14.05 -6.26
C ASP A 340 -19.05 -15.54 -6.08
N GLY A 341 -19.41 -16.12 -4.92
CA GLY A 341 -19.13 -17.52 -4.57
C GLY A 341 -17.73 -17.78 -4.01
N GLU A 342 -16.91 -16.76 -3.83
CA GLU A 342 -15.58 -16.87 -3.23
C GLU A 342 -15.55 -16.34 -1.80
N LYS A 343 -14.91 -17.07 -0.90
CA LYS A 343 -14.77 -16.70 0.51
C LYS A 343 -13.93 -15.44 0.69
N LEU A 344 -14.36 -14.59 1.62
CA LEU A 344 -13.63 -13.39 2.02
C LEU A 344 -12.90 -13.59 3.34
N TYR A 345 -11.65 -13.16 3.40
CA TYR A 345 -10.83 -13.23 4.60
C TYR A 345 -10.50 -11.84 5.18
N SER A 346 -10.69 -10.77 4.41
CA SER A 346 -10.46 -9.41 4.90
C SER A 346 -11.40 -8.36 4.30
N SER A 347 -11.58 -7.26 5.01
CA SER A 347 -12.30 -6.08 4.52
C SER A 347 -11.61 -5.45 3.29
N GLY A 348 -10.27 -5.45 3.25
CA GLY A 348 -9.50 -4.99 2.08
C GLY A 348 -9.76 -5.85 0.84
N GLU A 349 -9.90 -7.17 1.02
CA GLU A 349 -10.24 -8.08 -0.08
C GLU A 349 -11.63 -7.77 -0.65
N LEU A 350 -12.63 -7.56 0.23
CA LEU A 350 -13.96 -7.13 -0.20
C LEU A 350 -13.89 -5.77 -0.94
N GLN A 351 -13.17 -4.78 -0.40
CA GLN A 351 -13.01 -3.48 -1.03
C GLN A 351 -12.38 -3.58 -2.41
N SER A 352 -11.28 -4.33 -2.54
CA SER A 352 -10.58 -4.52 -3.81
C SER A 352 -11.47 -5.18 -4.85
N ARG A 353 -12.11 -6.31 -4.51
CA ARG A 353 -12.98 -7.04 -5.44
C ARG A 353 -14.17 -6.21 -5.90
N ILE A 354 -14.77 -5.42 -5.01
CA ILE A 354 -15.85 -4.48 -5.34
C ILE A 354 -15.32 -3.32 -6.21
N ALA A 355 -14.11 -2.83 -5.92
CA ALA A 355 -13.48 -1.75 -6.66
C ALA A 355 -13.10 -2.11 -8.11
N GLN A 356 -12.98 -3.41 -8.41
CA GLN A 356 -12.76 -3.96 -9.75
C GLN A 356 -14.06 -4.14 -10.55
N LYS A 357 -15.23 -3.86 -9.95
CA LYS A 357 -16.54 -3.92 -10.62
C LYS A 357 -17.02 -2.52 -10.96
N ARG A 358 -17.95 -2.42 -11.91
CA ARG A 358 -18.56 -1.15 -12.32
C ARG A 358 -19.85 -0.86 -11.58
N ALA A 359 -20.24 0.41 -11.52
CA ALA A 359 -21.59 0.76 -11.09
C ALA A 359 -22.63 0.11 -12.03
N GLY A 360 -23.68 -0.44 -11.45
CA GLY A 360 -24.72 -1.18 -12.17
C GLY A 360 -24.49 -2.68 -12.21
N ASP A 361 -23.26 -3.16 -11.97
CA ASP A 361 -22.96 -4.58 -11.86
C ASP A 361 -23.73 -5.21 -10.71
N LYS A 362 -24.08 -6.48 -10.86
CA LYS A 362 -24.72 -7.29 -9.83
C LYS A 362 -23.70 -8.26 -9.27
N VAL A 363 -23.54 -8.26 -7.96
CA VAL A 363 -22.67 -9.19 -7.25
C VAL A 363 -23.50 -10.07 -6.32
N ASP A 364 -23.13 -11.35 -6.25
CA ASP A 364 -23.75 -12.30 -5.33
C ASP A 364 -23.03 -12.23 -3.99
N VAL A 365 -23.77 -11.96 -2.92
CA VAL A 365 -23.23 -11.85 -1.57
C VAL A 365 -23.86 -12.90 -0.68
N LEU A 366 -23.03 -13.72 -0.03
CA LEU A 366 -23.47 -14.59 1.06
C LEU A 366 -23.22 -13.90 2.39
N ILE A 367 -24.29 -13.60 3.14
CA ILE A 367 -24.19 -13.00 4.48
C ILE A 367 -24.58 -14.01 5.57
N LEU A 368 -24.04 -13.81 6.77
CA LEU A 368 -24.52 -14.38 8.01
C LEU A 368 -25.31 -13.32 8.78
N ARG A 369 -26.59 -13.57 9.00
CA ARG A 369 -27.46 -12.75 9.86
C ARG A 369 -28.13 -13.63 10.89
N ASN A 370 -27.97 -13.30 12.17
CA ASN A 370 -28.63 -14.02 13.26
C ASN A 370 -28.37 -15.54 13.22
N GLY A 371 -27.15 -15.95 12.86
CA GLY A 371 -26.74 -17.36 12.73
C GLY A 371 -27.26 -18.08 11.48
N LYS A 372 -27.96 -17.38 10.57
CA LYS A 372 -28.48 -17.94 9.32
C LYS A 372 -27.71 -17.39 8.12
N LYS A 373 -27.32 -18.27 7.21
CA LYS A 373 -26.71 -17.91 5.92
C LYS A 373 -27.79 -17.46 4.94
N ILE A 374 -27.65 -16.27 4.36
CA ILE A 374 -28.62 -15.65 3.44
C ILE A 374 -27.87 -15.20 2.18
N LYS A 375 -28.38 -15.56 1.01
CA LYS A 375 -27.86 -15.04 -0.27
C LYS A 375 -28.60 -13.76 -0.63
N LYS A 376 -27.85 -12.75 -1.04
CA LYS A 376 -28.33 -11.44 -1.51
C LYS A 376 -27.68 -11.13 -2.84
N VAL A 377 -28.42 -10.49 -3.75
CA VAL A 377 -27.86 -9.91 -4.97
C VAL A 377 -27.77 -8.42 -4.73
N VAL A 378 -26.58 -7.86 -4.81
CA VAL A 378 -26.34 -6.42 -4.61
C VAL A 378 -26.06 -5.79 -5.96
N LYS A 379 -26.88 -4.81 -6.35
CA LYS A 379 -26.61 -3.99 -7.54
C LYS A 379 -25.75 -2.82 -7.13
N LEU A 380 -24.48 -2.82 -7.52
CA LEU A 380 -23.52 -1.78 -7.18
C LEU A 380 -23.94 -0.42 -7.76
N ARG A 381 -23.57 0.65 -7.08
CA ARG A 381 -23.85 2.03 -7.50
C ARG A 381 -22.55 2.80 -7.66
N ALA A 382 -22.59 3.89 -8.41
CA ALA A 382 -21.53 4.88 -8.33
C ALA A 382 -21.58 5.53 -6.95
N ARG A 383 -20.43 5.94 -6.42
CA ARG A 383 -20.40 6.68 -5.17
C ARG A 383 -20.87 8.11 -5.44
N ASP A 384 -21.89 8.53 -4.71
CA ASP A 384 -22.30 9.93 -4.66
C ASP A 384 -21.44 10.65 -3.60
N GLU A 385 -20.60 11.60 -4.01
CA GLU A 385 -19.71 12.32 -3.09
C GLU A 385 -20.47 13.23 -2.11
N ASP A 386 -21.70 13.60 -2.44
CA ASP A 386 -22.57 14.46 -1.63
C ASP A 386 -23.32 13.69 -0.54
N ASN A 387 -23.40 12.36 -0.63
CA ASN A 387 -24.20 11.55 0.27
C ASN A 387 -23.36 11.06 1.47
N LYS A 388 -23.33 11.87 2.54
CA LYS A 388 -22.50 11.63 3.75
C LYS A 388 -23.22 10.93 4.90
N GLY A 389 -24.50 10.58 4.76
CA GLY A 389 -25.30 10.07 5.87
C GLY A 389 -25.26 8.54 5.98
N PHE A 390 -24.58 7.99 6.99
CA PHE A 390 -24.78 6.58 7.36
C PHE A 390 -26.23 6.35 7.79
N ALA A 391 -26.84 5.30 7.26
CA ALA A 391 -28.17 4.83 7.57
C ALA A 391 -28.36 4.54 9.05
N GLU A 392 -29.42 5.15 9.55
CA GLU A 392 -29.90 5.03 10.91
C GLU A 392 -30.61 3.68 11.06
N ASN A 393 -30.34 2.98 12.16
CA ASN A 393 -31.30 1.98 12.63
C ASN A 393 -32.58 2.73 13.01
N LYS A 394 -33.62 2.62 12.17
CA LYS A 394 -35.00 2.99 12.52
C LYS A 394 -35.39 2.16 13.75
N ASN A 395 -35.35 2.78 14.91
CA ASN A 395 -35.85 2.18 16.13
C ASN A 395 -37.37 2.32 16.14
N ASP A 396 -38.07 1.20 16.05
CA ASP A 396 -39.48 1.12 16.41
C ASP A 396 -39.68 1.58 17.87
N ASP A 397 -40.69 2.41 18.04
CA ASP A 397 -41.14 2.99 19.29
C ASP A 397 -41.54 1.90 20.29
N ALA A 398 -40.79 1.81 21.38
CA ALA A 398 -41.24 1.15 22.60
C ALA A 398 -40.84 2.01 23.79
N GLU A 399 -41.85 2.58 24.45
CA GLU A 399 -41.71 3.23 25.75
C GLU A 399 -41.08 2.27 26.75
N THR A 400 -39.97 2.68 27.39
CA THR A 400 -39.41 1.95 28.54
C THR A 400 -39.39 2.83 29.78
N GLY A 401 -39.93 2.25 30.85
CA GLY A 401 -40.15 2.88 32.13
C GLY A 401 -38.89 3.24 32.90
N VAL A 402 -39.08 4.20 33.79
CA VAL A 402 -38.10 4.71 34.75
C VAL A 402 -37.75 3.59 35.75
N GLY A 403 -36.53 3.05 35.69
CA GLY A 403 -36.07 2.04 36.65
C GLY A 403 -34.55 1.90 36.76
N LYS A 404 -33.98 2.34 37.90
CA LYS A 404 -32.67 1.97 38.49
C LYS A 404 -31.42 2.06 37.59
N ASN A 405 -30.91 3.27 37.44
CA ASN A 405 -29.76 3.63 36.62
C ASN A 405 -28.57 4.15 37.45
N SER A 406 -27.98 3.29 38.28
CA SER A 406 -26.71 3.60 38.96
C SER A 406 -25.52 3.24 38.08
N PRO A 407 -24.36 3.91 38.22
CA PRO A 407 -23.11 3.48 37.62
C PRO A 407 -22.79 2.03 37.98
N ILE A 408 -22.34 1.23 37.00
CA ILE A 408 -21.91 -0.15 37.21
C ILE A 408 -20.48 -0.30 36.71
N ASN A 409 -19.64 -0.91 37.55
CA ASN A 409 -18.27 -1.28 37.21
C ASN A 409 -18.20 -2.77 36.85
N PHE A 410 -17.77 -3.10 35.63
CA PHE A 410 -17.53 -4.46 35.20
C PHE A 410 -16.04 -4.79 35.38
N GLU A 411 -15.61 -5.00 36.63
CA GLU A 411 -14.19 -5.12 36.98
C GLU A 411 -13.43 -6.18 36.16
N LYS A 412 -14.05 -7.34 35.94
CA LYS A 412 -13.45 -8.42 35.14
C LYS A 412 -13.21 -8.00 33.69
N LEU A 413 -14.15 -7.26 33.10
CA LEU A 413 -14.04 -6.79 31.72
C LEU A 413 -13.24 -5.48 31.63
N GLY A 414 -13.07 -4.78 32.75
CA GLY A 414 -12.29 -3.56 32.90
C GLY A 414 -12.93 -2.33 32.29
N PHE A 415 -14.26 -2.19 32.36
CA PHE A 415 -14.95 -0.97 31.95
C PHE A 415 -16.06 -0.59 32.91
N LYS A 416 -16.38 0.71 32.94
CA LYS A 416 -17.46 1.27 33.76
C LYS A 416 -18.50 1.92 32.85
N VAL A 417 -19.78 1.72 33.19
CA VAL A 417 -20.90 2.33 32.47
C VAL A 417 -21.80 3.17 33.36
N GLU A 418 -22.42 4.17 32.75
CA GLU A 418 -23.41 5.04 33.37
C GLU A 418 -24.61 5.26 32.44
N LYS A 419 -25.70 5.77 33.00
CA LYS A 419 -26.89 6.09 32.21
C LYS A 419 -26.60 7.20 31.21
N LEU A 420 -27.30 7.16 30.07
CA LEU A 420 -27.29 8.29 29.14
C LEU A 420 -27.96 9.51 29.77
N THR A 421 -27.38 10.67 29.52
CA THR A 421 -28.02 11.97 29.74
C THR A 421 -28.71 12.41 28.46
N ASP A 422 -29.70 13.30 28.56
CA ASP A 422 -30.41 13.81 27.37
C ASP A 422 -29.47 14.51 26.37
N LYS A 423 -28.38 15.10 26.87
CA LYS A 423 -27.32 15.67 26.03
C LYS A 423 -26.65 14.59 25.17
N ILE A 424 -26.24 13.49 25.79
CA ILE A 424 -25.55 12.38 25.10
C ILE A 424 -26.51 11.66 24.15
N LYS A 425 -27.78 11.48 24.54
CA LYS A 425 -28.80 10.92 23.64
C LYS A 425 -28.91 11.70 22.33
N LYS A 426 -28.89 13.04 22.42
CA LYS A 426 -28.88 13.94 21.25
C LYS A 426 -27.58 13.85 20.47
N GLU A 427 -26.44 13.91 21.14
CA GLU A 427 -25.10 13.88 20.52
C GLU A 427 -24.85 12.58 19.73
N TYR A 428 -25.31 11.44 20.23
CA TYR A 428 -25.11 10.12 19.63
C TYR A 428 -26.32 9.65 18.80
N ASN A 429 -27.34 10.51 18.64
CA ASN A 429 -28.61 10.23 17.98
C ASN A 429 -29.17 8.84 18.37
N THR A 430 -29.35 8.62 19.67
CA THR A 430 -29.85 7.35 20.22
C THR A 430 -30.73 7.59 21.45
N GLN A 431 -31.85 6.88 21.52
CA GLN A 431 -32.77 6.96 22.67
C GLN A 431 -32.40 5.99 23.80
N ASN A 432 -31.70 4.91 23.44
CA ASN A 432 -31.35 3.79 24.31
C ASN A 432 -29.82 3.60 24.37
N GLY A 433 -29.38 2.87 25.38
CA GLY A 433 -27.98 2.51 25.60
C GLY A 433 -27.44 2.95 26.95
N VAL A 434 -26.17 2.66 27.18
CA VAL A 434 -25.40 3.08 28.36
C VAL A 434 -24.05 3.64 27.93
N LEU A 435 -23.61 4.71 28.60
CA LEU A 435 -22.35 5.40 28.32
C LEU A 435 -21.20 4.67 28.98
N ILE A 436 -20.13 4.40 28.24
CA ILE A 436 -18.85 3.95 28.75
C ILE A 436 -18.10 5.17 29.30
N THR A 437 -17.93 5.24 30.61
CA THR A 437 -17.24 6.35 31.28
C THR A 437 -15.76 6.08 31.51
N GLU A 438 -15.37 4.81 31.62
CA GLU A 438 -14.00 4.42 31.86
C GLU A 438 -13.72 3.08 31.19
N VAL A 439 -12.50 2.94 30.64
CA VAL A 439 -11.94 1.66 30.20
C VAL A 439 -10.52 1.56 30.77
N LYS A 440 -10.28 0.53 31.56
CA LYS A 440 -8.98 0.23 32.17
C LYS A 440 -8.02 -0.23 31.07
N ARG A 441 -6.82 0.33 31.03
CA ARG A 441 -5.77 -0.11 30.10
C ARG A 441 -5.43 -1.59 30.33
N PHE A 442 -5.14 -2.31 29.24
CA PHE A 442 -4.79 -3.74 29.27
C PHE A 442 -5.88 -4.63 29.89
N SER A 443 -7.13 -4.21 29.75
CA SER A 443 -8.29 -5.01 30.13
C SER A 443 -8.89 -5.71 28.92
N ALA A 444 -9.73 -6.71 29.17
CA ALA A 444 -10.50 -7.38 28.11
C ALA A 444 -11.27 -6.38 27.23
N ALA A 445 -11.83 -5.30 27.79
CA ALA A 445 -12.47 -4.24 27.02
C ALA A 445 -11.47 -3.43 26.18
N SER A 446 -10.36 -2.99 26.77
CA SER A 446 -9.32 -2.23 26.07
C SER A 446 -8.70 -3.01 24.91
N ASP A 447 -8.48 -4.32 25.08
CA ASP A 447 -7.87 -5.19 24.06
C ASP A 447 -8.80 -5.44 22.86
N ARG A 448 -10.10 -5.20 23.06
CA ARG A 448 -11.12 -5.16 22.00
C ARG A 448 -11.28 -3.77 21.39
N GLY A 449 -10.42 -2.81 21.73
CA GLY A 449 -10.46 -1.46 21.18
C GLY A 449 -11.62 -0.62 21.73
N MET A 450 -12.18 -1.00 22.88
CA MET A 450 -13.13 -0.19 23.61
C MET A 450 -12.40 0.98 24.28
N PHE A 451 -12.99 2.17 24.23
CA PHE A 451 -12.51 3.36 24.93
C PHE A 451 -13.69 4.19 25.48
N PRO A 452 -13.44 5.10 26.45
CA PRO A 452 -14.47 5.97 27.01
C PRO A 452 -15.20 6.80 25.96
N ASN A 453 -16.40 7.29 26.31
CA ASN A 453 -17.31 8.02 25.43
C ASN A 453 -17.89 7.17 24.29
N GLY A 454 -17.94 5.85 24.45
CA GLY A 454 -18.79 5.00 23.61
C GLY A 454 -20.15 4.78 24.26
N VAL A 455 -21.21 4.61 23.46
CA VAL A 455 -22.54 4.23 23.93
C VAL A 455 -22.85 2.80 23.51
N ILE A 456 -22.96 1.88 24.48
CA ILE A 456 -23.37 0.49 24.23
C ILE A 456 -24.88 0.49 24.01
N VAL A 457 -25.32 0.20 22.79
CA VAL A 457 -26.73 0.19 22.39
C VAL A 457 -27.32 -1.21 22.33
N GLU A 458 -26.49 -2.22 22.06
CA GLU A 458 -26.87 -3.63 22.05
C GLU A 458 -25.79 -4.51 22.69
N ALA A 459 -26.22 -5.58 23.34
CA ALA A 459 -25.38 -6.67 23.82
C ALA A 459 -26.02 -8.01 23.44
N ASP A 460 -25.29 -8.85 22.70
CA ASP A 460 -25.78 -10.10 22.10
C ASP A 460 -27.10 -9.99 21.36
N ARG A 461 -27.20 -8.95 20.51
CA ARG A 461 -28.39 -8.68 19.69
C ARG A 461 -29.65 -8.39 20.53
N LYS A 462 -29.49 -8.13 21.84
CA LYS A 462 -30.53 -7.60 22.72
C LYS A 462 -30.27 -6.11 22.91
N LYS A 463 -31.30 -5.29 22.72
CA LYS A 463 -31.23 -3.84 23.00
C LYS A 463 -30.91 -3.62 24.48
N VAL A 464 -30.07 -2.63 24.76
CA VAL A 464 -29.67 -2.25 26.12
C VAL A 464 -30.33 -0.92 26.46
N ASN A 465 -31.25 -0.90 27.42
CA ASN A 465 -31.96 0.33 27.82
C ASN A 465 -31.51 0.85 29.20
N SER A 466 -30.78 0.04 29.99
CA SER A 466 -30.30 0.42 31.31
C SER A 466 -28.97 -0.25 31.66
N THR A 467 -28.25 0.29 32.64
CA THR A 467 -27.02 -0.32 33.16
C THR A 467 -27.30 -1.70 33.75
N ARG A 468 -28.48 -1.89 34.36
CA ARG A 468 -28.94 -3.18 34.89
C ARG A 468 -29.17 -4.21 33.80
N GLU A 469 -29.86 -3.86 32.71
CA GLU A 469 -30.06 -4.78 31.58
C GLU A 469 -28.73 -5.25 30.99
N LEU A 470 -27.77 -4.34 30.80
CA LEU A 470 -26.43 -4.72 30.36
C LEU A 470 -25.79 -5.70 31.36
N LYS A 471 -25.92 -5.43 32.67
CA LYS A 471 -25.39 -6.31 33.71
C LYS A 471 -26.01 -7.70 33.64
N ASP A 472 -27.33 -7.79 33.50
CA ASP A 472 -28.05 -9.05 33.44
C ASP A 472 -27.61 -9.87 32.20
N ILE A 473 -27.43 -9.23 31.04
CA ILE A 473 -26.89 -9.87 29.83
C ILE A 473 -25.47 -10.39 30.03
N ILE A 474 -24.60 -9.61 30.70
CA ILE A 474 -23.22 -10.01 30.97
C ILE A 474 -23.16 -11.16 31.98
N ASP A 475 -24.00 -11.12 33.02
CA ASP A 475 -24.06 -12.15 34.07
C ASP A 475 -24.61 -13.50 33.55
N GLU A 476 -25.41 -13.50 32.46
CA GLU A 476 -25.87 -14.72 31.78
C GLU A 476 -24.72 -15.53 31.15
N LYS A 477 -23.54 -14.91 30.95
CA LYS A 477 -22.41 -15.52 30.28
C LYS A 477 -21.49 -16.28 31.21
N LYS A 478 -21.05 -17.45 30.76
CA LYS A 478 -20.06 -18.26 31.47
C LYS A 478 -18.63 -17.76 31.21
N PRO A 479 -17.69 -18.02 32.13
CA PRO A 479 -16.26 -17.80 31.84
C PRO A 479 -15.85 -18.48 30.54
N GLY A 480 -15.11 -17.78 29.70
CA GLY A 480 -14.69 -18.24 28.38
C GLY A 480 -15.70 -18.01 27.25
N GLU A 481 -16.97 -17.69 27.54
CA GLU A 481 -17.95 -17.33 26.51
C GLU A 481 -17.71 -15.92 25.97
N ALA A 482 -17.99 -15.73 24.69
CA ALA A 482 -17.93 -14.43 24.04
C ALA A 482 -19.32 -13.79 23.93
N MET A 483 -19.35 -12.47 23.91
CA MET A 483 -20.53 -11.67 23.59
C MET A 483 -20.20 -10.59 22.56
N LEU A 484 -21.20 -10.21 21.78
CA LEU A 484 -21.14 -9.08 20.87
C LEU A 484 -21.70 -7.83 21.55
N LEU A 485 -20.98 -6.72 21.43
CA LEU A 485 -21.42 -5.40 21.85
C LEU A 485 -21.49 -4.49 20.64
N GLN A 486 -22.63 -3.82 20.42
CA GLN A 486 -22.72 -2.72 19.47
C GLN A 486 -22.50 -1.41 20.21
N VAL A 487 -21.40 -0.73 19.87
CA VAL A 487 -20.95 0.50 20.54
C VAL A 487 -20.94 1.65 19.55
N LYS A 488 -21.77 2.67 19.81
CA LYS A 488 -21.78 3.92 19.05
C LYS A 488 -20.75 4.90 19.59
N TYR A 489 -19.87 5.36 18.71
CA TYR A 489 -19.02 6.54 18.89
C TYR A 489 -19.56 7.68 18.01
N PRO A 490 -19.16 8.95 18.22
CA PRO A 490 -19.73 10.09 17.50
C PRO A 490 -19.77 9.92 15.96
N GLU A 491 -18.72 9.34 15.39
CA GLU A 491 -18.56 9.21 13.92
C GLU A 491 -18.69 7.77 13.41
N VAL A 492 -18.75 6.77 14.30
CA VAL A 492 -18.67 5.35 13.89
C VAL A 492 -19.40 4.44 14.87
N THR A 493 -20.10 3.45 14.33
CA THR A 493 -20.60 2.33 15.13
C THR A 493 -19.65 1.14 15.00
N ARG A 494 -19.22 0.61 16.14
CA ARG A 494 -18.34 -0.56 16.22
C ARG A 494 -19.11 -1.76 16.76
N ILE A 495 -18.83 -2.93 16.21
CA ILE A 495 -19.27 -4.20 16.76
C ILE A 495 -18.04 -4.84 17.39
N LEU A 496 -18.09 -5.08 18.69
CA LEU A 496 -16.96 -5.57 19.48
C LEU A 496 -17.33 -6.93 20.06
N ALA A 497 -16.53 -7.95 19.78
CA ALA A 497 -16.63 -9.22 20.48
C ALA A 497 -15.74 -9.22 21.71
N ILE A 498 -16.31 -9.41 22.90
CA ILE A 498 -15.57 -9.48 24.18
C ILE A 498 -15.79 -10.84 24.85
N GLN A 499 -14.72 -11.45 25.32
CA GLN A 499 -14.77 -12.72 26.05
C GLN A 499 -14.91 -12.45 27.55
N ILE A 500 -15.75 -13.21 28.24
CA ILE A 500 -15.74 -13.25 29.71
C ILE A 500 -14.43 -13.89 30.16
N PRO A 501 -13.58 -13.18 30.92
CA PRO A 501 -12.34 -13.75 31.43
C PRO A 501 -12.61 -15.00 32.25
N GLU A 502 -11.74 -16.00 32.11
CA GLU A 502 -11.73 -17.12 33.04
C GLU A 502 -11.52 -16.57 34.46
N SER A 503 -12.25 -17.12 35.44
CA SER A 503 -11.96 -16.80 36.84
C SER A 503 -10.53 -17.21 37.13
N GLU A 504 -9.68 -16.25 37.52
CA GLU A 504 -8.36 -16.56 38.07
C GLU A 504 -8.56 -17.59 39.19
N GLY A 505 -7.97 -18.76 39.01
CA GLY A 505 -7.99 -19.85 39.99
C GLY A 505 -7.06 -19.59 41.17
#